data_AF-A0A918A0Q2-F1
#
_entry.id   AF-A0A918A0Q2-F1
#
_cell.length_a   1.000
_cell.length_b   1.000
_cell.length_c   1.000
_cell.angle_alpha   90.00
_cell.angle_beta   90.00
_cell.angle_gamma   90.00
#
_symmetry.space_group_name_H-M   'P 1'
#
loop_
_entity.id
_entity.type
_entity.pdbx_description
1 polymer ?
#
loop_
_entity_poly.entity_id
_entity_poly.type
_entity_poly.pdbx_seq_one_letter_code
_entity_poly.pdbx_strand_id
1 'polypeptide(L)'
;MRVRPCWAPAVSKKWYPDELTLPLAFPNRRFRLWSYVPTHSGLVVRSEFEPDTPHVELLFQSVHLINLPTRMNGLVVAVGENSRASGVTFTVSGDDFSGHVIASRLCLGVEERSKYSPVSIFHGLLSSEFPPEPRAPA
;
A
#
# COMPACT_ATOMS: atom_id res chain seq x y z
N MET A 1 14.51 27.10 -31.57
CA MET A 1 14.41 25.76 -30.93
C MET A 1 13.63 25.89 -29.63
N ARG A 2 12.41 25.36 -29.56
CA ARG A 2 11.64 25.31 -28.29
C ARG A 2 11.95 23.98 -27.61
N VAL A 3 12.58 24.05 -26.44
CA VAL A 3 12.74 22.90 -25.55
C VAL A 3 11.34 22.54 -25.06
N ARG A 4 10.81 21.38 -25.47
CA ARG A 4 9.55 20.87 -24.91
C ARG A 4 9.83 20.49 -23.45
N PRO A 5 9.04 20.96 -22.47
CA PRO A 5 9.17 20.45 -21.12
C PRO A 5 8.88 18.94 -21.16
N CYS A 6 9.83 18.13 -20.69
CA CYS A 6 9.60 16.73 -20.42
C CYS A 6 8.46 16.64 -19.41
N TRP A 7 7.30 16.19 -19.87
CA TRP A 7 6.14 15.94 -19.02
C TRP A 7 6.54 14.90 -17.97
N ALA A 8 6.76 15.34 -16.73
CA ALA A 8 6.81 14.42 -15.60
C ALA A 8 5.48 13.65 -15.57
N PRO A 9 5.49 12.31 -15.41
CA PRO A 9 4.25 11.56 -15.26
C PRO A 9 3.36 12.10 -14.14
N ALA A 10 2.06 12.19 -14.39
CA ALA A 10 1.08 12.50 -13.38
C ALA A 10 0.86 11.27 -12.48
N VAL A 11 1.75 11.06 -11.52
CA VAL A 11 1.48 10.17 -10.38
C VAL A 11 0.43 10.86 -9.51
N SER A 12 -0.74 10.24 -9.33
CA SER A 12 -1.75 10.75 -8.39
C SER A 12 -1.48 10.18 -7.02
N LYS A 13 -1.30 11.05 -6.02
CA LYS A 13 -1.17 10.69 -4.60
C LYS A 13 -2.31 11.34 -3.83
N LYS A 14 -3.06 10.55 -3.08
CA LYS A 14 -4.15 11.04 -2.22
C LYS A 14 -3.98 10.51 -0.81
N TRP A 15 -4.20 11.35 0.19
CA TRP A 15 -3.96 11.03 1.60
C TRP A 15 -5.25 10.95 2.40
N TYR A 16 -5.35 9.97 3.30
CA TYR A 16 -6.34 9.94 4.37
C TYR A 16 -5.68 10.47 5.66
N PRO A 17 -6.34 11.33 6.45
CA PRO A 17 -7.78 11.69 6.37
C PRO A 17 -8.14 12.84 5.43
N ASP A 18 -7.19 13.36 4.64
CA ASP A 18 -7.39 14.58 3.84
C ASP A 18 -8.25 14.34 2.56
N GLU A 19 -7.63 14.01 1.43
CA GLU A 19 -8.26 13.93 0.11
C GLU A 19 -8.77 12.52 -0.26
N LEU A 20 -8.41 11.51 0.53
CA LEU A 20 -8.72 10.11 0.24
C LEU A 20 -9.99 9.69 0.99
N THR A 21 -11.02 9.30 0.24
CA THR A 21 -12.24 8.75 0.81
C THR A 21 -12.14 7.24 0.95
N LEU A 22 -12.59 6.71 2.10
CA LEU A 22 -12.69 5.28 2.38
C LEU A 22 -14.17 4.83 2.37
N PRO A 23 -14.49 3.56 2.01
CA PRO A 23 -13.55 2.48 1.73
C PRO A 23 -12.92 2.56 0.33
N LEU A 24 -11.66 2.11 0.23
CA LEU A 24 -11.02 1.79 -1.05
C LEU A 24 -11.31 0.34 -1.40
N ALA A 25 -11.64 0.06 -2.66
CA ALA A 25 -11.91 -1.29 -3.12
C ALA A 25 -11.20 -1.56 -4.46
N PHE A 26 -10.45 -2.65 -4.50
CA PHE A 26 -9.71 -3.16 -5.65
C PHE A 26 -10.04 -4.65 -5.81
N PRO A 27 -11.27 -4.99 -6.27
CA PRO A 27 -11.66 -6.38 -6.50
C PRO A 27 -10.86 -6.97 -7.66
N ASN A 28 -10.66 -8.29 -7.64
CA ASN A 28 -9.94 -9.04 -8.68
C ASN A 28 -8.49 -8.57 -8.91
N ARG A 29 -7.86 -7.94 -7.91
CA ARG A 29 -6.46 -7.53 -7.98
C ARG A 29 -5.64 -8.22 -6.91
N ARG A 30 -4.41 -8.58 -7.27
CA ARG A 30 -3.46 -9.18 -6.33
C ARG A 30 -2.56 -8.12 -5.74
N PHE A 31 -2.40 -8.14 -4.43
CA PHE A 31 -1.50 -7.26 -3.69
C PHE A 31 -0.49 -8.06 -2.89
N ARG A 32 0.66 -7.46 -2.69
CA ARG A 32 1.72 -8.00 -1.85
C ARG A 32 2.20 -6.95 -0.86
N LEU A 33 2.60 -7.40 0.32
CA LEU A 33 3.40 -6.63 1.27
C LEU A 33 4.81 -6.49 0.70
N TRP A 34 5.28 -5.28 0.44
CA TRP A 34 6.57 -5.06 -0.22
C TRP A 34 7.67 -4.55 0.70
N SER A 35 7.38 -3.67 1.64
CA SER A 35 8.41 -3.12 2.52
C SER A 35 7.82 -2.66 3.83
N TYR A 36 8.54 -2.91 4.92
CA TYR A 36 8.35 -2.30 6.21
C TYR A 36 9.69 -1.79 6.73
N VAL A 37 9.77 -0.50 7.03
CA VAL A 37 11.00 0.11 7.53
C VAL A 37 10.80 0.42 9.02
N PRO A 38 11.42 -0.32 9.95
CA PRO A 38 11.20 -0.13 11.39
C PRO A 38 11.56 1.28 11.88
N THR A 39 12.59 1.89 11.30
CA THR A 39 13.08 3.23 11.66
C THR A 39 12.18 4.38 11.17
N HIS A 40 11.33 4.15 10.16
CA HIS A 40 10.38 5.14 9.63
C HIS A 40 8.91 4.69 9.74
N SER A 41 8.68 3.49 10.30
CA SER A 41 7.37 2.86 10.51
C SER A 41 6.45 2.97 9.29
N GLY A 42 6.97 2.78 8.08
CA GLY A 42 6.18 2.83 6.85
C GLY A 42 5.89 1.41 6.35
N LEU A 43 4.68 1.13 5.88
CA LEU A 43 4.30 -0.12 5.22
C LEU A 43 3.82 0.16 3.80
N VAL A 44 4.44 -0.50 2.83
CA VAL A 44 3.98 -0.45 1.43
C VAL A 44 3.27 -1.74 1.06
N VAL A 45 2.01 -1.61 0.67
CA VAL A 45 1.22 -2.65 0.00
C VAL A 45 1.11 -2.28 -1.46
N ARG A 46 1.49 -3.16 -2.36
CA ARG A 46 1.64 -2.85 -3.78
C ARG A 46 0.98 -3.94 -4.62
N SER A 47 0.26 -3.54 -5.67
CA SER A 47 -0.36 -4.47 -6.60
C SER A 47 0.71 -5.28 -7.35
N GLU A 48 0.46 -6.57 -7.57
CA GLU A 48 1.25 -7.36 -8.50
C GLU A 48 1.05 -6.85 -9.93
N PHE A 49 2.01 -7.14 -10.81
CA PHE A 49 1.94 -6.68 -12.18
C PHE A 49 0.78 -7.36 -12.93
N GLU A 50 -0.13 -6.55 -13.44
CA GLU A 50 -1.23 -6.96 -14.31
C GLU A 50 -1.18 -6.09 -15.58
N PRO A 51 -1.17 -6.69 -16.78
CA PRO A 51 -0.82 -5.98 -18.02
C PRO A 51 -1.82 -4.88 -18.43
N ASP A 52 -3.07 -4.94 -17.96
CA ASP A 52 -4.15 -4.03 -18.39
C ASP A 52 -4.75 -3.20 -17.25
N THR A 53 -4.09 -3.15 -16.09
CA THR A 53 -4.54 -2.36 -14.95
C THR A 53 -3.48 -1.36 -14.47
N PRO A 54 -3.87 -0.17 -13.99
CA PRO A 54 -2.93 0.80 -13.43
C PRO A 54 -2.31 0.23 -12.16
N HIS A 55 -1.03 0.59 -11.94
CA HIS A 55 -0.26 0.15 -10.80
C HIS A 55 -0.70 0.91 -9.55
N VAL A 56 -0.98 0.19 -8.46
CA VAL A 56 -1.50 0.76 -7.22
C VAL A 56 -0.54 0.46 -6.07
N GLU A 57 -0.21 1.50 -5.33
CA GLU A 57 0.51 1.41 -4.06
C GLU A 57 -0.28 2.07 -2.94
N LEU A 58 -0.32 1.40 -1.80
CA LEU A 58 -0.83 1.94 -0.55
C LEU A 58 0.35 2.07 0.41
N LEU A 59 0.56 3.29 0.90
CA LEU A 59 1.54 3.57 1.94
C LEU A 59 0.82 3.85 3.25
N PHE A 60 0.99 2.97 4.23
CA PHE A 60 0.64 3.28 5.61
C PHE A 60 1.86 3.93 6.28
N GLN A 61 1.67 5.09 6.91
CA GLN A 61 2.74 5.82 7.61
C GLN A 61 2.56 5.79 9.12
N SER A 62 3.69 5.74 9.84
CA SER A 62 3.70 5.62 11.31
C SER A 62 2.87 4.42 11.76
N VAL A 63 3.25 3.25 11.25
CA VAL A 63 2.62 1.96 11.48
C VAL A 63 3.04 1.43 12.83
N HIS A 64 2.05 1.24 13.70
CA HIS A 64 2.21 0.73 15.05
C HIS A 64 1.94 -0.78 15.13
N LEU A 65 1.11 -1.31 14.24
CA LEU A 65 0.76 -2.72 14.21
C LEU A 65 0.36 -3.13 12.80
N ILE A 66 0.77 -4.33 12.41
CA ILE A 66 0.42 -4.97 11.13
C ILE A 66 -0.11 -6.37 11.44
N ASN A 67 -1.31 -6.65 10.98
CA ASN A 67 -1.88 -7.99 10.96
C ASN A 67 -2.44 -8.23 9.55
N LEU A 68 -1.55 -8.51 8.60
CA LEU A 68 -1.88 -8.75 7.19
C LEU A 68 -1.08 -9.95 6.67
N PRO A 69 -1.67 -10.78 5.79
CA PRO A 69 -0.91 -11.76 5.06
C PRO A 69 0.04 -11.08 4.05
N THR A 70 1.13 -11.76 3.70
CA THR A 70 2.09 -11.23 2.72
C THR A 70 1.49 -11.08 1.33
N ARG A 71 0.54 -11.95 0.97
CA ARG A 71 -0.19 -11.95 -0.32
C ARG A 71 -1.68 -11.79 -0.05
N MET A 72 -2.34 -10.99 -0.88
CA MET A 72 -3.71 -10.54 -0.68
C MET A 72 -4.45 -10.59 -2.03
N ASN A 73 -5.54 -11.35 -2.13
CA ASN A 73 -6.37 -11.45 -3.33
C ASN A 73 -7.66 -10.65 -3.12
N GLY A 74 -7.88 -9.65 -3.98
CA GLY A 74 -8.90 -8.63 -3.70
C GLY A 74 -8.47 -7.77 -2.52
N LEU A 75 -8.66 -6.45 -2.61
CA LEU A 75 -8.28 -5.57 -1.51
C LEU A 75 -9.35 -4.53 -1.25
N VAL A 76 -9.90 -4.56 -0.03
CA VAL A 76 -10.77 -3.54 0.51
C VAL A 76 -10.09 -2.96 1.75
N VAL A 77 -9.93 -1.64 1.76
CA VAL A 77 -9.40 -0.91 2.92
C VAL A 77 -10.47 0.03 3.42
N ALA A 78 -10.82 -0.09 4.70
CA ALA A 78 -11.80 0.77 5.36
C ALA A 78 -11.27 1.25 6.72
N VAL A 79 -11.95 2.23 7.31
CA VAL A 79 -11.67 2.68 8.68
C VAL A 79 -12.45 1.78 9.64
N GLY A 80 -11.75 1.15 10.58
CA GLY A 80 -12.37 0.38 11.65
C GLY A 80 -12.97 1.29 12.73
N GLU A 81 -13.99 0.81 13.42
CA GLU A 81 -14.74 1.57 14.44
C GLU A 81 -13.87 2.00 15.64
N ASN A 82 -12.76 1.30 15.89
CA ASN A 82 -11.85 1.57 17.00
C ASN A 82 -10.61 2.33 16.53
N SER A 83 -10.71 3.65 16.38
CA SER A 83 -9.52 4.51 16.40
C SER A 83 -8.95 4.50 17.82
N ARG A 84 -7.74 3.95 18.00
CA ARG A 84 -7.07 3.95 19.30
C ARG A 84 -6.34 5.27 19.49
N ALA A 85 -6.02 5.62 20.74
CA ALA A 85 -5.21 6.81 21.04
C ALA A 85 -3.85 6.84 20.29
N SER A 86 -3.38 5.69 19.80
CA SER A 86 -2.13 5.54 19.06
C SER A 86 -2.28 5.63 17.53
N GLY A 87 -3.47 5.79 16.95
CA GLY A 87 -3.63 5.91 15.49
C GLY A 87 -4.97 5.41 14.92
N VAL A 88 -5.09 5.46 13.61
CA VAL A 88 -6.25 5.00 12.85
C VAL A 88 -6.13 3.50 12.59
N THR A 89 -7.18 2.75 12.92
CA THR A 89 -7.28 1.33 12.56
C THR A 89 -7.83 1.24 11.15
N PHE A 90 -7.03 0.75 10.22
CA PHE A 90 -7.46 0.42 8.87
C PHE A 90 -7.79 -1.08 8.82
N THR A 91 -9.05 -1.43 8.61
CA THR A 91 -9.43 -2.80 8.30
C THR A 91 -9.07 -3.09 6.86
N VAL A 92 -8.39 -4.21 6.62
CA VAL A 92 -7.97 -4.64 5.30
C VAL A 92 -8.51 -6.04 5.07
N SER A 93 -9.32 -6.22 4.04
CA SER A 93 -9.92 -7.51 3.71
C SER A 93 -9.81 -7.79 2.22
N GLY A 94 -9.96 -9.06 1.86
CA GLY A 94 -10.05 -9.50 0.48
C GLY A 94 -10.97 -10.70 0.37
N ASP A 95 -10.77 -11.46 -0.69
CA ASP A 95 -11.63 -12.60 -1.04
C ASP A 95 -11.45 -13.76 -0.05
N ASP A 96 -10.23 -13.94 0.47
CA ASP A 96 -9.81 -15.07 1.30
C ASP A 96 -9.11 -14.67 2.61
N PHE A 97 -9.09 -13.37 2.94
CA PHE A 97 -8.42 -12.89 4.14
C PHE A 97 -9.11 -11.68 4.80
N SER A 98 -8.83 -11.50 6.08
CA SER A 98 -9.17 -10.30 6.84
C SER A 98 -8.04 -9.99 7.82
N GLY A 99 -7.74 -8.70 7.96
CA GLY A 99 -6.65 -8.20 8.77
C GLY A 99 -6.81 -6.72 9.07
N HIS A 100 -5.81 -6.14 9.71
CA HIS A 100 -5.82 -4.72 10.02
C HIS A 100 -4.41 -4.13 10.14
N VAL A 101 -4.32 -2.82 9.93
CA VAL A 101 -3.12 -2.02 10.15
C VAL A 101 -3.48 -0.85 11.05
N ILE A 102 -2.70 -0.62 12.11
CA ILE A 102 -2.82 0.60 12.91
C ILE A 102 -1.73 1.55 12.46
N ALA A 103 -2.12 2.69 11.89
CA ALA A 103 -1.20 3.68 11.33
C ALA A 103 -1.74 5.10 11.51
N SER A 104 -0.88 6.11 11.38
CA SER A 104 -1.32 7.50 11.47
C SER A 104 -1.98 8.00 10.18
N ARG A 105 -1.51 7.55 9.02
CA ARG A 105 -2.00 7.99 7.70
C ARG A 105 -1.97 6.86 6.69
N LEU A 106 -2.80 7.01 5.65
CA LEU A 106 -2.81 6.15 4.47
C LEU A 106 -2.66 7.03 3.23
N CYS A 107 -1.73 6.69 2.34
CA CYS A 107 -1.63 7.28 1.02
C CYS A 107 -1.96 6.25 -0.05
N LEU A 108 -2.78 6.64 -1.01
CA LEU A 108 -3.01 5.93 -2.25
C LEU A 108 -2.18 6.58 -3.36
N GLY A 109 -1.30 5.80 -3.97
CA GLY A 109 -0.52 6.15 -5.16
C GLY A 109 -0.99 5.33 -6.35
N VAL A 110 -1.25 6.00 -7.48
CA VAL A 110 -1.62 5.33 -8.74
C VAL A 110 -0.65 5.79 -9.83
N GLU A 111 -0.05 4.81 -10.52
CA GLU A 111 0.86 5.02 -11.64
C GLU A 111 0.31 4.37 -12.92
N GLU A 112 0.35 5.10 -14.03
CA GLU A 112 -0.08 4.61 -15.34
C GLU A 112 0.87 3.56 -15.91
N ARG A 113 0.29 2.57 -16.60
CA ARG A 113 0.96 1.41 -17.22
C ARG A 113 2.25 1.74 -17.96
N SER A 114 2.30 2.85 -18.70
CA SER A 114 3.42 3.20 -19.59
C SER A 114 4.73 3.49 -18.86
N LYS A 115 4.72 3.56 -17.52
CA LYS A 115 5.85 4.03 -16.71
C LYS A 115 6.09 3.19 -15.46
N TYR A 116 5.58 1.94 -15.43
CA TYR A 116 5.79 1.01 -14.33
C TYR A 116 7.26 0.95 -13.93
N SER A 117 7.57 1.45 -12.74
CA SER A 117 8.92 1.41 -12.21
C SER A 117 9.08 0.19 -11.29
N PRO A 118 10.23 -0.52 -11.30
CA PRO A 118 10.53 -1.49 -10.24
C PRO A 118 10.65 -0.79 -8.87
N VAL A 119 10.84 0.53 -8.87
CA VAL A 119 10.95 1.42 -7.71
C VAL A 119 9.55 1.78 -7.20
N SER A 120 9.35 1.81 -5.88
CA SER A 120 8.11 2.32 -5.28
C SER A 120 7.88 3.78 -5.61
N ILE A 121 6.61 4.12 -5.82
CA ILE A 121 6.11 5.48 -5.95
C ILE A 121 6.40 6.32 -4.68
N PHE A 122 6.55 5.64 -3.54
CA PHE A 122 6.69 6.24 -2.22
C PHE A 122 8.09 6.18 -1.63
N HIS A 123 8.84 5.08 -1.82
CA HIS A 123 10.04 4.81 -1.02
C HIS A 123 11.32 4.46 -1.80
N GLY A 124 11.35 4.59 -3.14
CA GLY A 124 12.56 4.20 -3.86
C GLY A 124 12.66 2.68 -4.05
N LEU A 125 13.88 2.12 -4.09
CA LEU A 125 14.10 0.67 -4.28
C LEU A 125 13.39 -0.13 -3.18
N LEU A 126 12.43 -0.97 -3.56
CA LEU A 126 11.74 -1.85 -2.64
C LEU A 126 12.53 -3.15 -2.48
N SER A 127 13.11 -3.39 -1.31
CA SER A 127 13.48 -4.75 -0.92
C SER A 127 12.21 -5.49 -0.50
N SER A 128 11.85 -6.55 -1.23
CA SER A 128 10.76 -7.48 -0.91
C SER A 128 10.99 -8.26 0.41
N GLU A 129 12.03 -7.95 1.16
CA GLU A 129 12.56 -8.74 2.27
C GLU A 129 11.84 -8.36 3.57
N PHE A 130 10.66 -8.92 3.77
CA PHE A 130 10.31 -9.31 5.13
C PHE A 130 11.08 -10.59 5.48
N PRO A 131 11.58 -10.73 6.73
CA PRO A 131 12.13 -12.01 7.19
C PRO A 131 11.06 -13.10 7.04
N PRO A 132 11.45 -14.33 6.66
CA PRO A 132 10.50 -15.45 6.60
C PRO A 132 9.80 -15.61 7.95
N GLU A 133 8.52 -16.01 7.93
CA GLU A 133 7.74 -16.27 9.15
C GLU A 133 8.57 -17.09 10.15
N PRO A 134 8.53 -16.77 11.45
CA PRO A 134 9.15 -17.61 12.45
C PRO A 134 8.55 -19.01 12.33
N ARG A 135 9.38 -19.99 11.94
CA ARG A 135 8.97 -21.40 11.96
C ARG A 135 8.54 -21.70 13.39
N ALA A 136 7.29 -22.12 13.57
CA ALA A 136 6.83 -22.65 14.84
C ALA A 136 7.80 -23.76 15.28
N PRO A 137 8.22 -23.81 16.56
CA PRO A 137 9.02 -24.92 17.03
C PRO A 137 8.21 -26.21 16.86
N ALA A 138 8.86 -27.21 16.25
CA ALA A 138 8.35 -28.57 16.13
C ALA A 138 8.27 -29.26 17.50
#